data_AF-A0A9W8A0Z1-F1
#
_entry.id   AF-A0A9W8A0Z1-F1
#
_cell.length_a   1.000
_cell.length_b   1.000
_cell.length_c   1.000
_cell.angle_alpha   90.00
_cell.angle_beta   90.00
_cell.angle_gamma   90.00
#
_symmetry.space_group_name_H-M   'P 1'
#
loop_
_entity.id
_entity.type
_entity.pdbx_description
1 polymer ?
#
loop_
_entity_poly.entity_id
_entity_poly.type
_entity_poly.pdbx_seq_one_letter_code
_entity_poly.pdbx_strand_id
1 'polypeptide(L)'
;MDVQAVLAVVRTWRSIYQNLRDDPAMQTIVYAQFFENKGAAMGCSNPHPHGQVWALSTVPQEPARELDQFRQYHVSRSPQAEGGDSVGVGNCLLCDYVQQELALATNNPAGSRMVCANEAFVALVPYWALWPYEILVVSRAHLASLEDLTDINTDDRGNPAVERHGAPLGERGSAEALADILRRVTCRYDNLFCCSFPYSMGIHQAPFERLHGEEATSHSDPLPLRDGQVTHFHIHFYPPLLRSATVKKFLVGFEMLGQPQRDITPEQAAARLRDCSEIHYQHQEAC
;
A
#
# COMPACT_ATOMS: atom_id res chain seq x y z
N MET A 1 -8.01 0.84 -18.11
CA MET A 1 -8.13 -0.64 -18.03
C MET A 1 -9.37 -0.96 -17.22
N ASP A 2 -10.11 -2.03 -17.59
CA ASP A 2 -11.15 -2.57 -16.70
C ASP A 2 -10.51 -3.33 -15.53
N VAL A 3 -11.33 -3.78 -14.57
CA VAL A 3 -10.84 -4.47 -13.36
C VAL A 3 -10.11 -5.77 -13.71
N GLN A 4 -10.56 -6.51 -14.73
CA GLN A 4 -9.96 -7.79 -15.10
C GLN A 4 -8.57 -7.61 -15.71
N ALA A 5 -8.38 -6.57 -16.52
CA ALA A 5 -7.07 -6.22 -17.05
C ALA A 5 -6.11 -5.76 -15.93
N VAL A 6 -6.59 -5.00 -14.94
CA VAL A 6 -5.75 -4.61 -13.77
C VAL A 6 -5.45 -5.83 -12.89
N LEU A 7 -6.40 -6.76 -12.73
CA LEU A 7 -6.19 -8.01 -11.99
C LEU A 7 -5.09 -8.87 -12.63
N ALA A 8 -5.00 -8.91 -13.96
CA ALA A 8 -3.89 -9.58 -14.65
C ALA A 8 -2.52 -8.97 -14.28
N VAL A 9 -2.44 -7.64 -14.10
CA VAL A 9 -1.22 -6.96 -13.62
C VAL A 9 -0.92 -7.33 -12.17
N VAL A 10 -1.92 -7.30 -11.28
CA VAL A 10 -1.76 -7.71 -9.87
C VAL A 10 -1.26 -9.15 -9.77
N ARG A 11 -1.82 -10.08 -10.56
CA ARG A 11 -1.36 -11.48 -10.64
C ARG A 11 0.07 -11.58 -11.17
N THR A 12 0.45 -10.73 -12.12
CA THR A 12 1.83 -10.66 -12.62
C THR A 12 2.78 -10.21 -11.53
N TRP A 13 2.43 -9.20 -10.73
CA TRP A 13 3.25 -8.78 -9.58
C TRP A 13 3.43 -9.91 -8.58
N ARG A 14 2.35 -10.63 -8.23
CA ARG A 14 2.41 -11.80 -7.34
C ARG A 14 3.31 -12.90 -7.89
N SER A 15 3.19 -13.23 -9.18
CA SER A 15 4.03 -14.24 -9.83
C SER A 15 5.51 -13.84 -9.83
N ILE A 16 5.84 -12.58 -10.12
CA ILE A 16 7.22 -12.07 -10.04
C ILE A 16 7.75 -12.19 -8.59
N TYR A 17 6.95 -11.79 -7.60
CA TYR A 17 7.34 -11.88 -6.19
C TYR A 17 7.65 -13.33 -5.78
N GLN A 18 6.76 -14.27 -6.11
CA GLN A 18 6.92 -15.70 -5.83
C GLN A 18 8.16 -16.27 -6.53
N ASN A 19 8.37 -15.96 -7.80
CA ASN A 19 9.56 -16.42 -8.53
C ASN A 19 10.86 -15.91 -7.88
N LEU A 20 10.92 -14.65 -7.45
CA LEU A 20 12.10 -14.11 -6.76
C LEU A 20 12.33 -14.75 -5.38
N ARG A 21 11.26 -15.12 -4.68
CA ARG A 21 11.32 -15.79 -3.38
C ARG A 21 11.80 -17.23 -3.54
N ASP A 22 11.18 -17.99 -4.44
CA ASP A 22 11.28 -19.45 -4.48
C ASP A 22 12.45 -19.95 -5.34
N ASP A 23 12.96 -19.13 -6.28
CA ASP A 23 14.11 -19.50 -7.11
C ASP A 23 15.40 -19.62 -6.26
N PRO A 24 16.03 -20.80 -6.18
CA PRO A 24 17.28 -20.99 -5.45
C PRO A 24 18.44 -20.12 -5.96
N ALA A 25 18.43 -19.71 -7.23
CA ALA A 25 19.43 -18.79 -7.77
C ALA A 25 19.27 -17.35 -7.24
N MET A 26 18.10 -17.02 -6.69
CA MET A 26 17.72 -15.69 -6.21
C MET A 26 17.83 -15.54 -4.68
N GLN A 27 18.44 -16.49 -3.98
CA GLN A 27 18.58 -16.48 -2.51
C GLN A 27 19.24 -15.22 -1.93
N THR A 28 20.09 -14.54 -2.72
CA THR A 28 20.75 -13.29 -2.30
C THR A 28 19.81 -12.09 -2.31
N ILE A 29 18.63 -12.19 -2.92
CA ILE A 29 17.63 -11.13 -2.97
C ILE A 29 16.83 -11.16 -1.67
N VAL A 30 16.81 -10.01 -0.99
CA VAL A 30 16.14 -9.77 0.29
C VAL A 30 14.86 -8.94 0.09
N TYR A 31 14.81 -8.11 -0.96
CA TYR A 31 13.68 -7.22 -1.20
C TYR A 31 13.34 -7.09 -2.68
N ALA A 32 12.06 -7.00 -3.00
CA ALA A 32 11.56 -6.71 -4.34
C ALA A 32 10.74 -5.41 -4.31
N GLN A 33 11.29 -4.34 -4.90
CA GLN A 33 10.63 -3.04 -5.00
C GLN A 33 9.86 -2.95 -6.31
N PHE A 34 8.53 -3.02 -6.22
CA PHE A 34 7.62 -2.78 -7.34
C PHE A 34 7.27 -1.30 -7.39
N PHE A 35 7.31 -0.70 -8.58
CA PHE A 35 6.97 0.71 -8.76
C PHE A 35 6.56 1.04 -10.21
N GLU A 36 5.88 2.15 -10.40
CA GLU A 36 5.54 2.72 -11.71
C GLU A 36 5.80 4.24 -11.69
N ASN A 37 6.33 4.76 -12.80
CA ASN A 37 6.43 6.18 -13.07
C ASN A 37 5.54 6.53 -14.27
N LYS A 38 4.42 7.19 -14.01
CA LYS A 38 3.44 7.60 -15.03
C LYS A 38 3.65 9.06 -15.43
N GLY A 39 3.82 9.29 -16.73
CA GLY A 39 3.85 10.61 -17.35
C GLY A 39 5.21 11.31 -17.30
N ALA A 40 5.45 12.19 -18.27
CA ALA A 40 6.73 12.88 -18.44
C ALA A 40 7.14 13.73 -17.21
N ALA A 41 6.16 14.23 -16.45
CA ALA A 41 6.41 14.97 -15.21
C ALA A 41 7.15 14.13 -14.15
N MET A 42 7.08 12.80 -14.23
CA MET A 42 7.74 11.84 -13.35
C MET A 42 8.96 11.16 -14.00
N GLY A 43 9.47 11.73 -15.10
CA GLY A 43 10.66 11.22 -15.78
C GLY A 43 10.43 10.01 -16.69
N CYS A 44 9.18 9.62 -16.94
CA CYS A 44 8.85 8.55 -17.88
C CYS A 44 9.05 9.01 -19.33
N SER A 45 9.97 8.37 -20.06
CA SER A 45 10.33 8.70 -21.44
C SER A 45 9.65 7.81 -22.50
N ASN A 46 9.16 6.62 -22.11
CA ASN A 46 8.41 5.72 -22.98
C ASN A 46 6.91 5.82 -22.64
N PRO A 47 6.04 6.24 -23.58
CA PRO A 47 4.61 6.42 -23.30
C PRO A 47 3.81 5.12 -23.15
N HIS A 48 4.40 3.95 -23.46
CA HIS A 48 3.72 2.67 -23.27
C HIS A 48 3.45 2.40 -21.78
N PRO A 49 2.23 1.97 -21.36
CA PRO A 49 1.96 1.64 -19.96
C PRO A 49 2.85 0.49 -19.46
N HIS A 50 3.68 0.75 -18.45
CA HIS A 50 4.55 -0.26 -17.85
C HIS A 50 4.90 0.09 -16.40
N GLY A 51 5.14 -0.94 -15.59
CA GLY A 51 5.79 -0.83 -14.28
C GLY A 51 7.20 -1.41 -14.30
N GLN A 52 7.87 -1.35 -13.16
CA GLN A 52 9.22 -1.85 -12.96
C GLN A 52 9.30 -2.62 -11.63
N VAL A 53 10.23 -3.58 -11.56
CA VAL A 53 10.57 -4.29 -10.33
C VAL A 53 12.07 -4.32 -10.18
N TRP A 54 12.58 -3.83 -9.07
CA TRP A 54 13.99 -3.94 -8.71
C TRP A 54 14.16 -4.96 -7.59
N ALA A 55 14.92 -6.01 -7.87
CA ALA A 55 15.28 -7.04 -6.90
C ALA A 55 16.63 -6.67 -6.26
N LEU A 56 16.66 -6.62 -4.93
CA LEU A 56 17.75 -6.04 -4.16
C LEU A 56 18.25 -7.03 -3.10
N SER A 57 19.56 -7.07 -2.88
CA SER A 57 20.19 -7.86 -1.82
C SER A 57 20.10 -7.22 -0.43
N THR A 58 19.47 -6.05 -0.34
CA THR A 58 19.25 -5.30 0.90
C THR A 58 17.86 -4.67 0.87
N VAL A 59 17.26 -4.43 2.03
CA VAL A 59 16.03 -3.62 2.12
C VAL A 59 16.39 -2.17 1.78
N PRO A 60 15.71 -1.53 0.81
CA PRO A 60 16.00 -0.14 0.44
C PRO A 60 15.63 0.84 1.56
N GLN A 61 16.16 2.06 1.45
CA GLN A 61 16.17 3.04 2.55
C GLN A 61 14.79 3.36 3.14
N GLU A 62 13.78 3.65 2.33
CA GLU A 62 12.45 4.01 2.85
C GLU A 62 11.74 2.81 3.50
N PRO A 63 11.62 1.62 2.86
CA PRO A 63 11.09 0.43 3.53
C PRO A 63 11.86 0.01 4.78
N ALA A 64 13.19 0.18 4.82
CA ALA A 64 14.00 -0.13 6.01
C ALA A 64 13.65 0.80 7.18
N ARG A 65 13.48 2.10 6.92
CA ARG A 65 13.05 3.08 7.93
C ARG A 65 11.64 2.80 8.44
N GLU A 66 10.71 2.47 7.54
CA GLU A 66 9.35 2.07 7.93
C GLU A 66 9.36 0.82 8.80
N LEU A 67 10.11 -0.21 8.40
CA LEU A 67 10.23 -1.45 9.15
C LEU A 67 10.77 -1.22 10.56
N ASP A 68 11.78 -0.37 10.72
CA ASP A 68 12.31 -0.02 12.04
C ASP A 68 11.25 0.70 12.90
N GLN A 69 10.43 1.57 12.31
CA GLN A 69 9.33 2.22 13.02
C GLN A 69 8.20 1.25 13.37
N PHE A 70 7.87 0.29 12.48
CA PHE A 70 6.89 -0.76 12.78
C PHE A 70 7.35 -1.65 13.94
N ARG A 71 8.62 -2.04 13.96
CA ARG A 71 9.23 -2.79 15.08
C ARG A 71 9.16 -1.97 16.38
N GLN A 72 9.53 -0.68 16.35
CA GLN A 72 9.46 0.20 17.52
C GLN A 72 8.02 0.36 18.04
N TYR A 73 7.06 0.59 17.15
CA TYR A 73 5.65 0.69 17.50
C TYR A 73 5.15 -0.60 18.16
N HIS A 74 5.47 -1.75 17.56
CA HIS A 74 5.10 -3.05 18.08
C HIS A 74 5.59 -3.23 19.52
N VAL A 75 6.90 -3.01 19.75
CA VAL A 75 7.52 -3.10 21.09
C VAL A 75 6.89 -2.13 22.08
N SER A 76 6.62 -0.88 21.67
CA SER A 76 6.02 0.15 22.53
C SER A 76 4.60 -0.19 23.00
N ARG A 77 3.91 -1.03 22.25
CA ARG A 77 2.52 -1.43 22.48
C ARG A 77 2.41 -2.85 23.04
N SER A 78 3.48 -3.65 22.96
CA SER A 78 3.50 -4.98 23.57
C SER A 78 3.42 -4.79 25.08
N PRO A 79 2.39 -5.33 25.76
CA PRO A 79 2.42 -5.34 27.21
C PRO A 79 3.72 -5.99 27.65
N GLN A 80 4.37 -5.43 28.68
CA GLN A 80 5.36 -6.20 29.45
C GLN A 80 4.61 -7.35 30.13
N ALA A 81 4.27 -8.40 29.38
CA ALA A 81 3.58 -9.55 29.91
C ALA A 81 4.63 -10.53 30.42
N GLU A 82 4.84 -10.50 31.73
CA GLU A 82 5.22 -11.69 32.47
C GLU A 82 4.27 -12.84 32.07
N GLY A 83 4.76 -13.77 31.23
CA GLY A 83 4.21 -15.12 31.12
C GLY A 83 2.92 -15.35 30.31
N GLY A 84 2.83 -14.89 29.05
CA GLY A 84 1.71 -15.27 28.18
C GLY A 84 2.02 -15.37 26.69
N ASP A 85 2.04 -16.60 26.15
CA ASP A 85 2.11 -16.98 24.73
C ASP A 85 0.89 -16.50 23.92
N SER A 86 0.71 -15.19 23.77
CA SER A 86 -0.30 -14.65 22.84
C SER A 86 0.33 -14.43 21.47
N VAL A 87 0.40 -15.51 20.69
CA VAL A 87 0.73 -15.51 19.26
C VAL A 87 -0.48 -14.98 18.46
N GLY A 88 -0.77 -13.69 18.58
CA GLY A 88 -1.72 -12.95 17.73
C GLY A 88 -1.00 -11.95 16.82
N VAL A 89 -1.70 -11.26 15.92
CA VAL A 89 -1.15 -10.05 15.25
C VAL A 89 -0.80 -9.09 16.36
N GLY A 90 0.48 -9.00 16.66
CA GLY A 90 0.98 -8.01 17.58
C GLY A 90 0.71 -6.63 16.99
N ASN A 91 0.47 -5.67 17.87
CA ASN A 91 0.46 -4.22 17.66
C ASN A 91 1.05 -3.73 16.32
N CYS A 92 0.27 -3.83 15.25
CA CYS A 92 0.66 -3.41 13.91
C CYS A 92 0.24 -1.96 13.72
N LEU A 93 1.20 -1.09 13.43
CA LEU A 93 0.98 0.35 13.32
C LEU A 93 -0.09 0.68 12.27
N LEU A 94 0.01 0.07 11.09
CA LEU A 94 -0.92 0.35 10.00
C LEU A 94 -2.29 -0.29 10.21
N CYS A 95 -2.39 -1.44 10.90
CA CYS A 95 -3.69 -1.95 11.34
C CYS A 95 -4.41 -0.95 12.25
N ASP A 96 -3.72 -0.44 13.27
CA ASP A 96 -4.28 0.56 14.19
C ASP A 96 -4.64 1.86 13.46
N TYR A 97 -3.79 2.30 12.53
CA TYR A 97 -4.04 3.49 11.72
C TYR A 97 -5.29 3.34 10.83
N VAL A 98 -5.43 2.22 10.13
CA VAL A 98 -6.60 1.94 9.28
C VAL A 98 -7.88 1.89 10.11
N GLN A 99 -7.85 1.27 11.29
CA GLN A 99 -9.01 1.25 12.19
C GLN A 99 -9.40 2.66 12.65
N GLN A 100 -8.42 3.50 12.98
CA GLN A 100 -8.67 4.90 13.34
C GLN A 100 -9.25 5.72 12.18
N GLU A 101 -8.74 5.56 10.96
CA GLU A 101 -9.26 6.26 9.78
C GLU A 101 -10.68 5.80 9.41
N LEU A 102 -10.98 4.51 9.52
CA LEU A 102 -12.34 3.96 9.34
C LEU A 102 -13.31 4.51 10.39
N ALA A 103 -12.89 4.56 11.65
CA ALA A 103 -13.69 5.13 12.72
C ALA A 103 -13.90 6.64 12.52
N LEU A 104 -12.87 7.38 12.10
CA LEU A 104 -12.97 8.80 11.79
C LEU A 104 -13.94 9.06 10.63
N ALA A 105 -13.86 8.29 9.56
CA ALA A 105 -14.77 8.43 8.42
C ALA A 105 -16.24 8.20 8.80
N THR A 106 -16.49 7.32 9.76
CA THR A 106 -17.83 7.04 10.30
C THR A 106 -18.30 8.15 11.24
N ASN A 107 -17.44 8.58 12.17
CA ASN A 107 -17.82 9.48 13.27
C ASN A 107 -17.71 10.97 12.92
N ASN A 108 -16.86 11.34 11.96
CA ASN A 108 -16.67 12.70 11.48
C ASN A 108 -16.38 12.72 9.96
N PRO A 109 -17.40 12.54 9.12
CA PRO A 109 -17.24 12.48 7.66
C PRO A 109 -16.58 13.73 7.06
N ALA A 110 -16.82 14.92 7.65
CA ALA A 110 -16.23 16.18 7.19
C ALA A 110 -14.71 16.24 7.42
N GLY A 111 -14.22 15.59 8.48
CA GLY A 111 -12.79 15.44 8.76
C GLY A 111 -12.15 14.19 8.17
N SER A 112 -12.90 13.42 7.37
CA SER A 112 -12.42 12.15 6.82
C SER A 112 -11.35 12.36 5.75
N ARG A 113 -10.30 11.55 5.83
CA ARG A 113 -9.24 11.44 4.81
C ARG A 113 -9.43 10.27 3.84
N MET A 114 -10.47 9.45 4.02
CA MET A 114 -10.76 8.33 3.12
C MET A 114 -11.21 8.81 1.74
N VAL A 115 -10.63 8.29 0.66
CA VAL A 115 -11.02 8.61 -0.72
C VAL A 115 -12.02 7.60 -1.26
N CYS A 116 -11.74 6.31 -1.09
CA CYS A 116 -12.68 5.23 -1.40
C CYS A 116 -12.27 3.96 -0.64
N ALA A 117 -13.19 3.01 -0.56
CA ALA A 117 -12.93 1.71 0.05
C ALA A 117 -13.74 0.63 -0.66
N ASN A 118 -13.28 -0.61 -0.50
CA ASN A 118 -14.03 -1.81 -0.84
C ASN A 118 -13.91 -2.84 0.30
N GLU A 119 -14.25 -4.09 0.04
CA GLU A 119 -14.25 -5.18 1.01
C GLU A 119 -12.87 -5.40 1.66
N ALA A 120 -11.77 -5.24 0.92
CA ALA A 120 -10.43 -5.60 1.39
C ALA A 120 -9.46 -4.42 1.53
N PHE A 121 -9.71 -3.29 0.85
CA PHE A 121 -8.79 -2.15 0.82
C PHE A 121 -9.47 -0.83 1.14
N VAL A 122 -8.69 0.08 1.71
CA VAL A 122 -9.00 1.51 1.79
C VAL A 122 -7.96 2.28 1.00
N ALA A 123 -8.40 3.32 0.28
CA ALA A 123 -7.55 4.35 -0.27
C ALA A 123 -7.85 5.65 0.45
N LEU A 124 -6.82 6.30 1.00
CA LEU A 124 -6.94 7.51 1.79
C LEU A 124 -5.79 8.47 1.53
N VAL A 125 -5.96 9.76 1.84
CA VAL A 125 -4.85 10.71 1.89
C VAL A 125 -4.24 10.62 3.28
N PRO A 126 -3.01 10.12 3.47
CA PRO A 126 -2.49 9.88 4.82
C PRO A 126 -2.41 11.19 5.61
N TYR A 127 -2.56 11.11 6.93
CA TYR A 127 -2.46 12.29 7.80
C TYR A 127 -1.13 13.04 7.63
N TRP A 128 -0.07 12.30 7.33
CA TRP A 128 1.28 12.80 7.08
C TRP A 128 1.60 13.07 5.60
N ALA A 129 0.60 13.09 4.71
CA ALA A 129 0.79 13.27 3.28
C ALA A 129 1.69 14.48 2.95
N LEU A 130 2.67 14.31 2.07
CA LEU A 130 3.53 15.38 1.56
C LEU A 130 3.05 15.89 0.21
N TRP A 131 2.73 14.99 -0.72
CA TRP A 131 2.27 15.37 -2.05
C TRP A 131 0.82 15.88 -1.99
N PRO A 132 0.41 16.81 -2.88
CA PRO A 132 -0.88 17.49 -2.75
C PRO A 132 -2.06 16.53 -2.66
N TYR A 133 -2.07 15.53 -3.53
CA TYR A 133 -3.07 14.47 -3.63
C TYR A 133 -2.46 13.09 -3.39
N GLU A 134 -1.50 12.99 -2.46
CA GLU A 134 -0.93 11.72 -2.04
C GLU A 134 -2.02 10.74 -1.64
N ILE A 135 -1.89 9.48 -2.06
CA ILE A 135 -2.79 8.41 -1.62
C ILE A 135 -1.96 7.26 -1.07
N LEU A 136 -2.42 6.75 0.08
CA LEU A 136 -2.03 5.46 0.63
C LEU A 136 -3.17 4.48 0.37
N VAL A 137 -2.88 3.41 -0.37
CA VAL A 137 -3.76 2.23 -0.46
C VAL A 137 -3.25 1.19 0.52
N VAL A 138 -4.10 0.72 1.42
CA VAL A 138 -3.72 -0.23 2.48
C VAL A 138 -4.82 -1.25 2.70
N SER A 139 -4.45 -2.50 2.96
CA SER A 139 -5.44 -3.56 3.23
C SER A 139 -6.10 -3.36 4.60
N ARG A 140 -7.38 -3.72 4.68
CA ARG A 140 -8.18 -3.61 5.92
C ARG A 140 -7.76 -4.64 6.95
N ALA A 141 -7.34 -5.81 6.50
CA ALA A 141 -6.69 -6.80 7.33
C ALA A 141 -5.19 -6.78 7.17
N HIS A 142 -4.51 -7.41 8.12
CA HIS A 142 -3.07 -7.56 8.11
C HIS A 142 -2.64 -8.50 6.99
N LEU A 143 -2.06 -7.93 5.94
CA LEU A 143 -1.32 -8.63 4.89
C LEU A 143 0.11 -8.14 4.99
N ALA A 144 1.10 -9.02 5.03
CA ALA A 144 2.51 -8.64 5.13
C ALA A 144 3.09 -8.29 3.75
N SER A 145 2.65 -8.98 2.70
CA SER A 145 3.19 -8.82 1.35
C SER A 145 2.20 -9.21 0.25
N LEU A 146 2.62 -9.05 -1.02
CA LEU A 146 1.90 -9.55 -2.19
C LEU A 146 1.57 -11.05 -2.13
N GLU A 147 2.35 -11.86 -1.39
CA GLU A 147 2.11 -13.31 -1.24
C GLU A 147 0.80 -13.61 -0.49
N ASP A 148 0.39 -12.73 0.41
CA ASP A 148 -0.82 -12.92 1.23
C ASP A 148 -2.11 -12.60 0.46
N LEU A 149 -2.00 -12.03 -0.73
CA LEU A 149 -3.16 -11.80 -1.60
C LEU A 149 -3.72 -13.13 -2.10
N THR A 150 -5.05 -13.24 -2.20
CA THR A 150 -5.75 -14.44 -2.64
C THR A 150 -6.57 -14.17 -3.90
N ASP A 151 -6.66 -15.16 -4.79
CA ASP A 151 -7.51 -15.09 -5.99
C ASP A 151 -8.97 -15.50 -5.71
N ILE A 152 -9.14 -16.46 -4.81
CA ILE A 152 -10.43 -16.92 -4.32
C ILE A 152 -10.52 -16.60 -2.84
N ASN A 153 -11.71 -16.21 -2.40
CA ASN A 153 -11.98 -16.02 -0.99
C ASN A 153 -12.52 -17.30 -0.35
N THR A 154 -12.05 -18.47 -0.80
CA THR A 154 -12.45 -19.76 -0.22
C THR A 154 -11.23 -20.65 -0.04
N ASP A 155 -11.22 -21.45 1.03
CA ASP A 155 -10.25 -22.53 1.19
C ASP A 155 -10.53 -23.68 0.18
N ASP A 156 -9.64 -24.68 0.14
CA ASP A 156 -9.80 -25.88 -0.72
C ASP A 156 -11.09 -26.69 -0.43
N ARG A 157 -11.80 -26.35 0.66
CA ARG A 157 -13.05 -27.00 1.10
C ARG A 157 -14.29 -26.12 0.82
N GLY A 158 -14.11 -24.95 0.19
CA GLY A 158 -15.19 -24.02 -0.14
C GLY A 158 -15.68 -23.16 1.03
N ASN A 159 -15.00 -23.16 2.17
CA ASN A 159 -15.32 -22.25 3.27
C ASN A 159 -14.75 -20.86 2.95
N PRO A 160 -15.38 -19.75 3.39
CA PRO A 160 -14.81 -18.42 3.27
C PRO A 160 -13.36 -18.42 3.79
N ALA A 161 -12.42 -17.94 3.00
CA ALA A 161 -11.04 -17.78 3.43
C ALA A 161 -11.06 -16.75 4.56
N VAL A 162 -10.86 -17.24 5.78
CA VAL A 162 -10.59 -16.38 6.91
C VAL A 162 -9.15 -15.93 6.71
N GLU A 163 -8.92 -14.66 6.36
CA GLU A 163 -7.59 -14.07 6.56
C GLU A 163 -7.15 -14.44 7.97
N ARG A 164 -5.86 -14.73 8.18
CA ARG A 164 -5.32 -15.23 9.47
C ARG A 164 -5.78 -14.43 10.71
N HIS A 165 -6.38 -13.26 10.51
CA HIS A 165 -6.72 -12.23 11.49
C HIS A 165 -8.15 -11.64 11.40
N GLY A 166 -9.12 -12.33 10.78
CA GLY A 166 -10.52 -12.28 11.24
C GLY A 166 -11.51 -11.31 10.56
N ALA A 167 -11.25 -10.80 9.35
CA ALA A 167 -12.28 -10.11 8.56
C ALA A 167 -12.80 -11.03 7.44
N PRO A 168 -14.13 -11.24 7.29
CA PRO A 168 -14.65 -11.91 6.11
C PRO A 168 -14.51 -10.97 4.90
N LEU A 169 -13.68 -11.37 3.94
CA LEU A 169 -13.72 -10.81 2.58
C LEU A 169 -15.08 -11.17 1.94
N GLY A 170 -15.53 -10.39 0.95
CA GLY A 170 -16.74 -10.69 0.18
C GLY A 170 -16.57 -11.89 -0.77
N GLU A 171 -17.42 -12.03 -1.79
CA GLU A 171 -17.31 -13.13 -2.77
C GLU A 171 -16.00 -13.11 -3.61
N ARG A 172 -15.29 -11.96 -3.64
CA ARG A 172 -14.07 -11.73 -4.42
C ARG A 172 -12.80 -11.91 -3.58
N GLY A 173 -11.74 -12.47 -4.17
CA GLY A 173 -10.41 -12.56 -3.53
C GLY A 173 -9.73 -11.19 -3.38
N SER A 174 -8.79 -11.06 -2.45
CA SER A 174 -8.11 -9.78 -2.18
C SER A 174 -7.29 -9.26 -3.37
N ALA A 175 -6.86 -10.12 -4.29
CA ALA A 175 -6.21 -9.68 -5.53
C ALA A 175 -7.16 -8.90 -6.46
N GLU A 176 -8.42 -9.30 -6.58
CA GLU A 176 -9.43 -8.58 -7.37
C GLU A 176 -9.86 -7.30 -6.67
N ALA A 177 -9.99 -7.32 -5.34
CA ALA A 177 -10.26 -6.13 -4.55
C ALA A 177 -9.14 -5.08 -4.70
N LEU A 178 -7.87 -5.51 -4.77
CA LEU A 178 -6.74 -4.62 -5.05
C LEU A 178 -6.84 -4.03 -6.47
N ALA A 179 -7.21 -4.84 -7.46
CA ALA A 179 -7.39 -4.35 -8.83
C ALA A 179 -8.51 -3.30 -8.93
N ASP A 180 -9.63 -3.53 -8.25
CA ASP A 180 -10.75 -2.59 -8.16
C ASP A 180 -10.32 -1.26 -7.53
N ILE A 181 -9.67 -1.29 -6.35
CA ILE A 181 -9.30 -0.05 -5.65
C ILE A 181 -8.27 0.77 -6.45
N LEU A 182 -7.30 0.11 -7.09
CA LEU A 182 -6.31 0.77 -7.96
C LEU A 182 -6.99 1.44 -9.17
N ARG A 183 -7.94 0.76 -9.80
CA ARG A 183 -8.74 1.33 -10.90
C ARG A 183 -9.56 2.53 -10.46
N ARG A 184 -10.16 2.48 -9.27
CA ARG A 184 -10.94 3.60 -8.70
C ARG A 184 -10.06 4.79 -8.35
N VAL A 185 -8.90 4.57 -7.73
CA VAL A 185 -7.90 5.60 -7.40
C VAL A 185 -7.41 6.30 -8.67
N THR A 186 -6.94 5.54 -9.66
CA THR A 186 -6.38 6.11 -10.89
C THR A 186 -7.44 6.83 -11.75
N CYS A 187 -8.70 6.36 -11.73
CA CYS A 187 -9.82 7.05 -12.36
C CYS A 187 -10.10 8.41 -11.70
N ARG A 188 -10.15 8.46 -10.36
CA ARG A 188 -10.34 9.71 -9.62
C ARG A 188 -9.21 10.70 -9.87
N TYR A 189 -7.97 10.22 -9.95
CA TYR A 189 -6.82 11.04 -10.32
C TYR A 189 -6.99 11.69 -11.70
N ASP A 190 -7.30 10.90 -12.72
CA ASP A 190 -7.45 11.44 -14.08
C ASP A 190 -8.65 12.42 -14.18
N ASN A 191 -9.72 12.17 -13.41
CA ASN A 191 -10.89 13.05 -13.32
C ASN A 191 -10.64 14.36 -12.58
N LEU A 192 -9.71 14.41 -11.63
CA LEU A 192 -9.47 15.58 -10.78
C LEU A 192 -9.16 16.85 -11.57
N PHE A 193 -8.42 16.70 -12.68
CA PHE A 193 -8.09 17.78 -13.61
C PHE A 193 -8.40 17.44 -15.07
N CYS A 194 -9.25 16.42 -15.31
CA CYS A 194 -9.62 15.92 -16.64
C CYS A 194 -8.41 15.72 -17.57
N CYS A 195 -7.38 15.04 -17.07
CA CYS A 195 -6.13 14.81 -17.79
C CYS A 195 -5.51 13.47 -17.38
N SER A 196 -4.55 12.95 -18.16
CA SER A 196 -3.75 11.81 -17.70
C SER A 196 -2.86 12.25 -16.54
N PHE A 197 -3.25 11.90 -15.33
CA PHE A 197 -2.66 12.39 -14.10
C PHE A 197 -1.32 11.68 -13.84
N PRO A 198 -0.20 12.41 -13.76
CA PRO A 198 1.12 11.83 -13.52
C PRO A 198 1.29 11.45 -12.05
N TYR A 199 2.04 10.38 -11.78
CA TYR A 199 2.43 9.97 -10.44
C TYR A 199 3.62 9.01 -10.47
N SER A 200 4.34 8.93 -9.37
CA SER A 200 5.13 7.74 -9.02
C SER A 200 4.32 6.93 -8.02
N MET A 201 4.26 5.62 -8.19
CA MET A 201 3.65 4.73 -7.20
C MET A 201 4.59 3.59 -6.88
N GLY A 202 4.46 3.01 -5.69
CA GLY A 202 5.31 1.92 -5.24
C GLY A 202 4.67 1.08 -4.15
N ILE A 203 5.04 -0.19 -4.13
CA ILE A 203 4.57 -1.16 -3.13
C ILE A 203 5.59 -1.27 -2.01
N HIS A 204 5.14 -1.10 -0.77
CA HIS A 204 5.91 -1.43 0.42
C HIS A 204 5.28 -2.68 1.07
N GLN A 205 6.16 -3.62 1.38
CA GLN A 205 5.81 -4.95 1.89
C GLN A 205 6.95 -5.51 2.74
N ALA A 206 6.69 -6.60 3.46
CA ALA A 206 7.70 -7.32 4.23
C ALA A 206 8.86 -7.77 3.33
N PRO A 207 10.12 -7.71 3.81
CA PRO A 207 11.25 -8.36 3.15
C PRO A 207 11.01 -9.87 3.02
N PHE A 208 11.73 -10.52 2.10
CA PHE A 208 11.71 -11.98 2.02
C PHE A 208 12.28 -12.58 3.31
N GLU A 209 11.55 -13.49 3.94
CA GLU A 209 12.08 -14.30 5.05
C GLU A 209 13.17 -15.24 4.50
N ARG A 210 14.42 -14.78 4.52
CA ARG A 210 15.58 -15.62 4.25
C ARG A 210 16.04 -16.22 5.58
N LEU A 211 16.18 -17.54 5.64
CA LEU A 211 16.84 -18.20 6.76
C LEU A 211 18.28 -17.67 6.82
N HIS A 212 18.60 -16.83 7.79
CA HIS A 212 19.99 -16.64 8.18
C HIS A 212 20.50 -18.03 8.58
N GLY A 213 21.56 -18.50 7.91
CA GLY A 213 22.11 -19.83 8.15
C GLY A 213 22.34 -20.08 9.64
N GLU A 214 21.82 -21.20 10.11
CA GLU A 214 22.24 -21.96 11.31
C GLU A 214 22.96 -21.17 12.42
N GLU A 215 22.28 -20.26 13.10
CA GLU A 215 22.54 -19.99 14.53
C GLU A 215 21.20 -19.78 15.26
N ALA A 216 20.39 -20.83 15.28
CA ALA A 216 19.32 -20.96 16.28
C ALA A 216 19.98 -21.35 17.61
N THR A 217 20.49 -20.35 18.34
CA THR A 217 20.99 -20.54 19.70
C THR A 217 19.86 -20.95 20.62
N SER A 218 19.97 -22.16 21.17
CA SER A 218 19.34 -22.73 22.38
C SER A 218 17.84 -22.49 22.66
N HIS A 219 17.16 -23.60 22.95
CA HIS A 219 15.74 -23.78 23.31
C HIS A 219 15.20 -23.04 24.56
N SER A 220 15.45 -21.74 24.74
CA SER A 220 14.82 -20.97 25.83
C SER A 220 14.50 -19.51 25.54
N ASP A 221 14.85 -18.97 24.37
CA ASP A 221 14.45 -17.61 24.00
C ASP A 221 13.11 -17.59 23.25
N PRO A 222 12.21 -16.64 23.53
CA PRO A 222 11.01 -16.44 22.71
C PRO A 222 11.43 -16.23 21.24
N LEU A 223 10.72 -16.88 20.32
CA LEU A 223 11.00 -16.81 18.88
C LEU A 223 11.16 -15.34 18.44
N PRO A 224 12.19 -15.00 17.63
CA PRO A 224 12.39 -13.62 17.18
C PRO A 224 11.16 -13.14 16.41
N LEU A 225 10.73 -11.90 16.68
CA LEU A 225 9.65 -11.23 15.96
C LEU A 225 9.93 -11.26 14.46
N ARG A 226 9.04 -11.86 13.68
CA ARG A 226 9.18 -11.90 12.23
C ARG A 226 8.72 -10.58 11.62
N ASP A 227 9.45 -10.09 10.61
CA ASP A 227 9.14 -8.81 9.97
C ASP A 227 7.72 -8.77 9.39
N GLY A 228 7.21 -9.91 8.91
CA GLY A 228 5.82 -10.03 8.43
C GLY A 228 4.74 -9.86 9.50
N GLN A 229 5.08 -9.95 10.80
CA GLN A 229 4.13 -9.71 11.89
C GLN A 229 3.90 -8.23 12.17
N VAL A 230 4.85 -7.37 11.81
CA VAL A 230 4.78 -5.92 12.05
C VAL A 230 4.63 -5.11 10.77
N THR A 231 5.12 -5.64 9.65
CA THR A 231 4.98 -5.00 8.34
C THR A 231 3.59 -5.24 7.80
N HIS A 232 3.01 -4.21 7.21
CA HIS A 232 1.70 -4.26 6.58
C HIS A 232 1.85 -3.77 5.14
N PHE A 233 1.46 -4.60 4.18
CA PHE A 233 1.38 -4.31 2.77
C PHE A 233 0.60 -3.02 2.51
N HIS A 234 1.21 -2.09 1.79
CA HIS A 234 0.59 -0.85 1.36
C HIS A 234 1.22 -0.30 0.08
N ILE A 235 0.51 0.60 -0.59
CA ILE A 235 0.93 1.22 -1.85
C ILE A 235 0.85 2.73 -1.70
N HIS A 236 1.96 3.39 -1.99
CA HIS A 236 2.05 4.84 -2.04
C HIS A 236 1.80 5.35 -3.45
N PHE A 237 1.10 6.48 -3.57
CA PHE A 237 0.99 7.29 -4.78
C PHE A 237 1.46 8.71 -4.51
N TYR A 238 2.45 9.17 -5.27
CA TYR A 238 3.07 10.48 -5.16
C TYR A 238 2.85 11.30 -6.45
N PRO A 239 1.71 11.99 -6.57
CA PRO A 239 1.43 12.83 -7.73
C PRO A 239 1.91 14.28 -7.57
N PRO A 240 2.46 14.91 -8.61
CA PRO A 240 3.00 16.26 -8.52
C PRO A 240 1.95 17.36 -8.75
N LEU A 241 0.80 17.08 -9.37
CA LEU A 241 -0.18 18.13 -9.71
C LEU A 241 -0.84 18.73 -8.47
N LEU A 242 -1.08 20.05 -8.47
CA LEU A 242 -1.58 20.80 -7.31
C LEU A 242 -2.86 21.58 -7.60
N ARG A 243 -2.87 22.47 -8.61
CA ARG A 243 -4.03 23.35 -8.87
C ARG A 243 -4.79 23.04 -10.16
N SER A 244 -4.10 22.49 -11.15
CA SER A 244 -4.64 22.15 -12.47
C SER A 244 -3.73 21.14 -13.16
N ALA A 245 -4.10 20.72 -14.38
CA ALA A 245 -3.27 19.89 -15.25
C ALA A 245 -1.89 20.48 -15.57
N THR A 246 -1.69 21.79 -15.39
CA THR A 246 -0.45 22.50 -15.75
C THR A 246 0.32 23.05 -14.54
N VAL A 247 -0.28 23.04 -13.34
CA VAL A 247 0.32 23.61 -12.13
C VAL A 247 0.67 22.49 -11.14
N LYS A 248 1.97 22.26 -10.97
CA LYS A 248 2.54 21.23 -10.10
C LYS A 248 3.20 21.79 -8.83
N LYS A 249 3.26 20.97 -7.79
CA LYS A 249 4.13 21.17 -6.63
C LYS A 249 5.58 20.89 -7.04
N PHE A 250 6.50 21.66 -6.46
CA PHE A 250 7.94 21.46 -6.55
C PHE A 250 8.47 21.27 -5.14
N LEU A 251 9.12 20.13 -4.87
CA LEU A 251 9.85 19.91 -3.62
C LEU A 251 11.26 20.49 -3.79
N VAL A 252 11.39 21.80 -3.57
CA VAL A 252 12.61 22.58 -3.78
C VAL A 252 12.83 23.53 -2.61
N GLY A 253 13.93 24.31 -2.61
CA GLY A 253 14.12 25.38 -1.63
C GLY A 253 14.04 24.91 -0.18
N PHE A 254 12.99 25.31 0.54
CA PHE A 254 12.80 24.92 1.94
C PHE A 254 12.60 23.40 2.11
N GLU A 255 11.90 22.72 1.21
CA GLU A 255 11.72 21.27 1.30
C GLU A 255 13.02 20.48 1.06
N MET A 256 14.01 21.05 0.37
CA MET A 256 15.33 20.42 0.19
C MET A 256 16.31 20.70 1.33
N LEU A 257 16.14 21.81 2.05
CA LEU A 257 17.12 22.32 3.03
C LEU A 257 16.61 22.37 4.47
N GLY A 258 15.31 22.18 4.67
CA GLY A 258 14.63 22.28 5.96
C GLY A 258 13.76 21.07 6.22
N GLN A 259 12.48 21.15 5.83
CA GLN A 259 11.53 20.08 6.07
C GLN A 259 10.39 20.08 5.03
N PRO A 260 9.66 18.96 4.89
CA PRO A 260 8.50 18.89 4.00
C PRO A 260 7.42 19.95 4.33
N GLN A 261 6.80 20.52 3.30
CA GLN A 261 5.71 21.50 3.42
C GLN A 261 4.60 21.15 2.41
N ARG A 262 3.34 21.51 2.72
CA ARG A 262 2.20 21.37 1.80
C ARG A 262 1.22 22.55 1.88
N ASP A 263 0.54 22.84 0.77
CA ASP A 263 -0.36 23.99 0.61
C ASP A 263 -1.83 23.73 1.00
N ILE A 264 -2.32 22.51 0.78
CA ILE A 264 -3.72 22.11 1.05
C ILE A 264 -3.72 21.02 2.11
N THR A 265 -4.70 20.92 3.00
CA THR A 265 -4.68 19.87 4.04
C THR A 265 -4.99 18.48 3.45
N PRO A 266 -4.58 17.38 4.11
CA PRO A 266 -4.99 16.03 3.72
C PRO A 266 -6.51 15.85 3.59
N GLU A 267 -7.29 16.45 4.48
CA GLU A 267 -8.76 16.39 4.47
C GLU A 267 -9.34 17.10 3.24
N GLN A 268 -8.82 18.28 2.89
CA GLN A 268 -9.21 19.01 1.69
C GLN A 268 -8.88 18.23 0.42
N ALA A 269 -7.68 17.62 0.36
CA ALA A 269 -7.28 16.79 -0.76
C ALA A 269 -8.19 15.55 -0.90
N ALA A 270 -8.47 14.86 0.21
CA ALA A 270 -9.35 13.70 0.23
C ALA A 270 -10.78 14.04 -0.20
N ALA A 271 -11.34 15.17 0.26
CA ALA A 271 -12.65 15.64 -0.16
C ALA A 271 -12.71 15.84 -1.68
N ARG A 272 -11.74 16.56 -2.26
CA ARG A 272 -11.70 16.79 -3.72
C ARG A 272 -11.59 15.50 -4.53
N LEU A 273 -10.82 14.52 -4.05
CA LEU A 273 -10.69 13.21 -4.70
C LEU A 273 -11.97 12.35 -4.55
N ARG A 274 -12.64 12.42 -3.39
CA ARG A 274 -13.95 11.77 -3.15
C ARG A 274 -15.04 12.30 -4.07
N ASP A 275 -15.03 13.60 -4.35
CA ASP A 275 -16.03 14.26 -5.18
C ASP A 275 -15.86 13.94 -6.69
N CYS A 276 -14.72 13.37 -7.08
CA CYS A 276 -14.51 12.91 -8.45
C CYS A 276 -15.32 11.65 -8.76
N SER A 277 -15.85 11.54 -9.98
CA SER A 277 -16.56 10.33 -10.44
C SER A 277 -15.63 9.11 -10.51
N GLU A 278 -16.20 7.91 -10.40
CA GLU A 278 -15.51 6.65 -10.70
C GLU A 278 -15.68 6.21 -12.17
N ILE A 279 -16.39 7.01 -12.98
CA ILE A 279 -16.43 6.89 -14.44
C ILE A 279 -15.41 7.87 -15.00
N HIS A 280 -14.48 7.37 -15.82
CA HIS A 280 -13.40 8.18 -16.38
C HIS A 280 -13.98 9.28 -17.29
N TYR A 281 -13.42 10.49 -17.25
CA TYR A 281 -13.94 11.68 -17.95
C TYR A 281 -14.09 11.48 -19.47
N GLN A 282 -13.28 10.61 -20.08
CA GLN A 282 -13.39 10.25 -21.50
C GLN A 282 -14.62 9.39 -21.85
N HIS A 283 -15.30 8.85 -20.84
CA HIS A 283 -16.50 8.01 -20.96
C HIS A 283 -17.72 8.65 -20.29
N GLN A 284 -17.60 9.87 -19.78
CA GLN A 284 -18.74 10.65 -19.32
C GLN A 284 -19.42 11.26 -20.55
N GLU A 285 -20.76 11.20 -20.61
CA GLU A 285 -21.50 12.02 -21.57
C GLU A 285 -21.14 13.48 -21.32
N ALA A 286 -20.83 14.22 -22.38
CA ALA A 286 -20.30 15.58 -22.29
C ALA A 286 -21.16 16.44 -21.35
N CYS A 287 -20.50 17.06 -20.37
CA CYS A 287 -21.08 18.12 -19.54
C CYS A 287 -21.34 19.36 -20.40
#